data_AF-A0A1I3TPD3-F1
#
_entry.id   AF-A0A1I3TPD3-F1
#
_cell.length_a   1.000
_cell.length_b   1.000
_cell.length_c   1.000
_cell.angle_alpha   90.00
_cell.angle_beta   90.00
_cell.angle_gamma   90.00
#
_symmetry.space_group_name_H-M   'P 1'
#
loop_
_entity.id
_entity.type
_entity.pdbx_description
1 polymer ?
#
loop_
_entity_poly.entity_id
_entity_poly.type
_entity_poly.pdbx_seq_one_letter_code
_entity_poly.pdbx_strand_id
1 'polypeptide(L)'
;MTTVRRAMRGPARWLLLLCGLALPAGDLGAASAGGWMPHPSPQTSAALTPADPDANMPVPKQHNFSSSNTTHVTGIEIPLRVGLEAHVQAQLGDVLAFYRTELAKRGWEEKPEGTVVAADHVQLAFASPKGPATLKLGRAKDETAVSLVQRNTEAAAKANFLPIAGQARLIFGYLAPDVASLVINDQTIKIAGGENHPQTLDLPPGTYSYALLVSGYRVRTDTITVAAGEAWSLTLDGDKKPDQIY
;
A
#
# COMPACT_ATOMS: atom_id res chain seq x y z
N MET A 1 14.42 -6.07 -62.76
CA MET A 1 15.85 -6.17 -63.14
C MET A 1 16.68 -6.35 -61.88
N THR A 2 17.65 -7.24 -62.01
CA THR A 2 18.48 -7.91 -61.01
C THR A 2 19.64 -7.03 -60.54
N THR A 3 20.07 -7.18 -59.28
CA THR A 3 21.46 -7.31 -58.74
C THR A 3 21.56 -6.73 -57.32
N VAL A 4 22.41 -7.16 -56.36
CA VAL A 4 23.07 -8.42 -55.94
C VAL A 4 23.89 -8.02 -54.68
N ARG A 5 23.74 -8.82 -53.61
CA ARG A 5 24.70 -9.25 -52.55
C ARG A 5 25.82 -8.32 -52.01
N ARG A 6 25.97 -8.29 -50.68
CA ARG A 6 27.08 -8.91 -49.88
C ARG A 6 26.84 -8.72 -48.37
N ALA A 7 26.80 -9.82 -47.57
CA ALA A 7 27.85 -10.29 -46.63
C ALA A 7 27.88 -9.50 -45.31
N MET A 8 28.03 -10.05 -44.09
CA MET A 8 28.82 -11.20 -43.64
C MET A 8 28.45 -11.60 -42.18
N ARG A 9 28.50 -12.92 -41.89
CA ARG A 9 28.99 -13.68 -40.70
C ARG A 9 29.07 -12.97 -39.32
N GLY A 10 28.71 -13.57 -38.18
CA GLY A 10 28.39 -14.95 -37.81
C GLY A 10 28.06 -15.05 -36.30
N PRO A 11 27.68 -16.24 -35.76
CA PRO A 11 27.16 -16.39 -34.40
C PRO A 11 28.22 -16.86 -33.39
N ALA A 12 28.21 -16.30 -32.18
CA ALA A 12 29.01 -16.77 -31.05
C ALA A 12 28.23 -17.83 -30.24
N ARG A 13 28.64 -19.09 -30.39
CA ARG A 13 28.32 -20.21 -29.50
C ARG A 13 29.28 -20.18 -28.31
N TRP A 14 28.78 -20.31 -27.08
CA TRP A 14 29.60 -20.75 -25.94
C TRP A 14 29.02 -22.04 -25.37
N LEU A 15 29.91 -23.03 -25.28
CA LEU A 15 29.66 -24.41 -24.95
C LEU A 15 29.49 -24.62 -23.44
N LEU A 16 28.60 -25.55 -23.12
CA LEU A 16 28.53 -26.28 -21.85
C LEU A 16 29.75 -27.21 -21.72
N LEU A 17 30.38 -27.23 -20.54
CA LEU A 17 31.38 -28.22 -20.15
C LEU A 17 30.84 -29.02 -18.95
N LEU A 18 30.74 -30.33 -19.17
CA LEU A 18 30.37 -31.38 -18.24
C LEU A 18 31.64 -32.01 -17.62
N CYS A 19 31.46 -32.49 -16.38
CA CYS A 19 32.11 -33.65 -15.73
C CYS A 19 33.62 -33.64 -15.41
N GLY A 20 33.93 -34.05 -14.18
CA GLY A 20 35.25 -34.52 -13.76
C GLY A 20 35.30 -34.87 -12.28
N LEU A 21 34.89 -36.08 -11.93
CA LEU A 21 34.96 -36.69 -10.60
C LEU A 21 36.30 -37.43 -10.47
N ALA A 22 37.09 -37.17 -9.43
CA ALA A 22 38.21 -38.04 -9.03
C ALA A 22 38.58 -37.83 -7.55
N LEU A 23 38.41 -38.90 -6.75
CA LEU A 23 39.08 -39.15 -5.46
C LEU A 23 40.40 -39.88 -5.74
N PRO A 24 41.45 -39.75 -4.89
CA PRO A 24 41.65 -40.77 -3.86
C PRO A 24 42.27 -40.26 -2.52
N ALA A 25 42.50 -41.23 -1.64
CA ALA A 25 42.61 -41.19 -0.18
C ALA A 25 44.02 -41.01 0.43
N GLY A 26 44.03 -40.81 1.76
CA GLY A 26 45.16 -41.02 2.70
C GLY A 26 45.71 -39.72 3.31
N ASP A 27 46.05 -39.57 4.59
CA ASP A 27 45.95 -40.39 5.80
C ASP A 27 46.20 -39.45 7.03
N LEU A 28 45.97 -39.97 8.23
CA LEU A 28 45.98 -39.43 9.61
C LEU A 28 46.86 -38.21 10.01
N GLY A 29 46.24 -37.33 10.81
CA GLY A 29 46.73 -37.05 12.18
C GLY A 29 47.32 -35.66 12.47
N ALA A 30 46.55 -34.81 13.17
CA ALA A 30 47.06 -34.01 14.30
C ALA A 30 45.90 -33.39 15.08
N ALA A 31 45.89 -33.62 16.39
CA ALA A 31 45.00 -33.00 17.35
C ALA A 31 45.08 -31.47 17.26
N SER A 32 43.92 -30.81 17.30
CA SER A 32 43.82 -29.43 17.73
C SER A 32 42.62 -29.31 18.66
N ALA A 33 42.92 -28.79 19.85
CA ALA A 33 42.00 -28.58 20.93
C ALA A 33 40.72 -27.92 20.43
N GLY A 34 39.58 -28.55 20.72
CA GLY A 34 38.26 -27.96 20.57
C GLY A 34 38.10 -26.81 21.55
N GLY A 35 38.67 -25.65 21.21
CA GLY A 35 38.23 -24.39 21.74
C GLY A 35 36.81 -24.17 21.22
N TRP A 36 35.82 -24.40 22.08
CA TRP A 36 34.49 -23.85 21.90
C TRP A 36 34.64 -22.34 21.72
N MET A 37 34.69 -21.91 20.46
CA MET A 37 34.30 -20.55 20.12
C MET A 37 32.79 -20.50 20.39
N PRO A 38 32.30 -19.60 21.26
CA PRO A 38 30.91 -19.22 21.18
C PRO A 38 30.73 -18.68 19.78
N HIS A 39 29.98 -19.40 18.93
CA HIS A 39 29.38 -18.75 17.79
C HIS A 39 28.65 -17.53 18.37
N PRO A 40 28.95 -16.30 17.92
CA PRO A 40 28.08 -15.20 18.27
C PRO A 40 26.73 -15.59 17.70
N SER A 41 25.78 -15.91 18.59
CA SER A 41 24.38 -16.02 18.24
C SER A 41 24.06 -14.84 17.32
N PRO A 42 23.38 -15.04 16.18
CA PRO A 42 22.88 -13.91 15.41
C PRO A 42 22.17 -13.03 16.42
N GLN A 43 22.66 -11.80 16.58
CA GLN A 43 22.21 -10.88 17.62
C GLN A 43 20.69 -10.92 17.58
N THR A 44 20.08 -11.47 18.63
CA THR A 44 18.63 -11.41 18.80
C THR A 44 18.32 -9.93 18.83
N SER A 45 17.86 -9.41 17.69
CA SER A 45 17.29 -8.07 17.59
C SER A 45 16.38 -7.91 18.79
N ALA A 46 16.66 -6.92 19.62
CA ALA A 46 15.85 -6.66 20.80
C ALA A 46 14.40 -6.47 20.32
N ALA A 47 13.48 -7.26 20.87
CA ALA A 47 12.08 -7.20 20.47
C ALA A 47 11.56 -5.76 20.66
N LEU A 48 11.00 -5.19 19.60
CA LEU A 48 10.41 -3.86 19.67
C LEU A 48 9.23 -3.87 20.64
N THR A 49 9.08 -2.79 21.40
CA THR A 49 8.00 -2.63 22.37
C THR A 49 7.14 -1.42 21.99
N PRO A 50 5.82 -1.45 22.26
CA PRO A 50 4.95 -0.35 21.90
C PRO A 50 5.27 0.88 22.76
N ALA A 51 5.20 2.06 22.15
CA ALA A 51 5.33 3.33 22.85
C ALA A 51 4.18 3.54 23.85
N ASP A 52 2.98 3.16 23.43
CA ASP A 52 1.77 3.13 24.25
C ASP A 52 1.13 1.73 24.15
N PRO A 53 1.08 0.95 25.24
CA PRO A 53 0.47 -0.38 25.27
C PRO A 53 -1.02 -0.39 24.90
N ASP A 54 -1.75 0.68 25.21
CA ASP A 54 -3.21 0.76 25.07
C ASP A 54 -3.65 1.39 23.74
N ALA A 55 -2.70 1.90 22.95
CA ALA A 55 -2.99 2.49 21.64
C ALA A 55 -3.60 1.46 20.67
N ASN A 56 -4.74 1.81 20.04
CA ASN A 56 -5.37 0.97 19.02
C ASN A 56 -4.49 0.76 17.78
N MET A 57 -3.68 1.76 17.43
CA MET A 57 -2.71 1.73 16.33
C MET A 57 -1.31 1.77 16.94
N PRO A 58 -0.69 0.61 17.23
CA PRO A 58 0.56 0.55 17.98
C PRO A 58 1.72 1.12 17.17
N VAL A 59 2.61 1.86 17.83
CA VAL A 59 3.87 2.35 17.26
C VAL A 59 5.03 1.87 18.12
N PRO A 60 6.13 1.35 17.56
CA PRO A 60 7.32 1.01 18.33
C PRO A 60 7.92 2.22 19.08
N LYS A 61 8.55 1.99 20.24
CA LYS A 61 9.28 3.05 20.98
C LYS A 61 10.41 3.68 20.16
N GLN A 62 11.04 2.91 19.29
CA GLN A 62 12.17 3.29 18.45
C GLN A 62 11.72 4.08 17.20
N HIS A 63 10.59 4.78 17.25
CA HIS A 63 10.18 5.65 16.16
C HIS A 63 10.86 7.02 16.28
N ASN A 64 11.28 7.59 15.16
CA ASN A 64 11.72 8.99 15.08
C ASN A 64 10.58 9.92 14.63
N PHE A 65 9.54 9.35 14.04
CA PHE A 65 8.34 10.05 13.58
C PHE A 65 7.13 9.14 13.69
N SER A 66 6.01 9.70 14.14
CA SER A 66 4.69 9.11 13.99
C SER A 66 3.65 10.20 13.79
N SER A 67 2.65 9.93 12.96
CA SER A 67 1.49 10.79 12.76
C SER A 67 0.24 9.94 12.52
N SER A 68 -0.90 10.45 12.94
CA SER A 68 -2.19 9.82 12.66
C SER A 68 -3.04 10.70 11.75
N ASN A 69 -3.80 10.07 10.87
CA ASN A 69 -4.79 10.74 10.05
C ASN A 69 -6.15 10.07 10.26
N THR A 70 -7.21 10.88 10.25
CA THR A 70 -8.59 10.40 10.36
C THR A 70 -9.44 11.10 9.32
N THR A 71 -10.35 10.34 8.71
CA THR A 71 -11.31 10.90 7.76
C THR A 71 -12.68 10.95 8.40
N HIS A 72 -13.16 12.16 8.67
CA HIS A 72 -14.50 12.42 9.21
C HIS A 72 -15.43 12.92 8.11
N VAL A 73 -16.72 12.63 8.27
CA VAL A 73 -17.79 13.15 7.43
C VAL A 73 -18.77 13.90 8.32
N THR A 74 -19.24 15.07 7.89
CA THR A 74 -20.22 15.86 8.62
C THR A 74 -21.44 15.02 8.97
N GLY A 75 -21.84 14.99 10.24
CA GLY A 75 -22.96 14.19 10.74
C GLY A 75 -22.59 12.75 11.13
N ILE A 76 -21.32 12.33 11.00
CA ILE A 76 -20.82 11.03 11.48
C ILE A 76 -19.65 11.26 12.42
N GLU A 77 -19.88 10.97 13.71
CA GLU A 77 -18.87 11.19 14.76
C GLU A 77 -17.68 10.25 14.63
N ILE A 78 -17.92 9.00 14.23
CA ILE A 78 -16.88 7.98 14.11
C ILE A 78 -16.18 8.12 12.75
N PRO A 79 -14.82 8.18 12.69
CA PRO A 79 -14.12 8.32 11.42
C PRO A 79 -14.33 7.10 10.53
N LEU A 80 -14.40 7.35 9.22
CA LEU A 80 -14.51 6.32 8.17
C LEU A 80 -13.20 5.56 7.99
N ARG A 81 -12.09 6.25 8.25
CA ARG A 81 -10.73 5.74 8.08
C ARG A 81 -9.85 6.31 9.18
N VAL A 82 -8.98 5.46 9.73
CA VAL A 82 -7.93 5.84 10.66
C VAL A 82 -6.62 5.32 10.10
N GLY A 83 -5.66 6.20 9.87
CA GLY A 83 -4.32 5.87 9.42
C GLY A 83 -3.26 6.26 10.44
N LEU A 84 -2.17 5.53 10.40
CA LEU A 84 -0.93 5.76 11.14
C LEU A 84 0.21 5.70 10.14
N GLU A 85 1.02 6.75 10.11
CA GLU A 85 2.29 6.79 9.39
C GLU A 85 3.41 6.90 10.42
N ALA A 86 4.44 6.06 10.32
CA ALA A 86 5.57 6.09 11.23
C ALA A 86 6.88 5.73 10.53
N HIS A 87 7.99 6.21 11.09
CA HIS A 87 9.34 5.82 10.70
C HIS A 87 10.02 5.21 11.92
N VAL A 88 10.50 3.98 11.77
CA VAL A 88 11.03 3.17 12.87
C VAL A 88 12.50 2.83 12.60
N GLN A 89 13.35 3.09 13.59
CA GLN A 89 14.78 2.80 13.57
C GLN A 89 15.05 1.32 13.85
N ALA A 90 14.54 0.46 12.97
CA ALA A 90 14.69 -0.98 13.06
C ALA A 90 14.60 -1.65 11.68
N GLN A 91 15.06 -2.89 11.59
CA GLN A 91 14.98 -3.69 10.38
C GLN A 91 13.54 -4.07 10.05
N LEU A 92 13.25 -4.25 8.75
CA LEU A 92 11.91 -4.57 8.24
C LEU A 92 11.30 -5.79 8.94
N GLY A 93 12.10 -6.84 9.15
CA GLY A 93 11.66 -8.07 9.81
C GLY A 93 11.26 -7.87 11.28
N ASP A 94 12.00 -7.05 12.01
CA ASP A 94 11.71 -6.75 13.42
C ASP A 94 10.43 -5.92 13.55
N VAL A 95 10.25 -4.94 12.67
CA VAL A 95 9.03 -4.13 12.59
C VAL A 95 7.82 -4.98 12.19
N LEU A 96 7.99 -5.91 11.24
CA LEU A 96 6.93 -6.84 10.85
C LEU A 96 6.52 -7.75 12.02
N ALA A 97 7.49 -8.33 12.73
CA ALA A 97 7.24 -9.19 13.89
C ALA A 97 6.51 -8.43 15.01
N PHE A 98 6.89 -7.17 15.24
CA PHE A 98 6.19 -6.26 16.14
C PHE A 98 4.72 -6.10 15.77
N TYR A 99 4.41 -5.70 14.53
CA TYR A 99 3.02 -5.46 14.13
C TYR A 99 2.17 -6.72 14.16
N ARG A 100 2.70 -7.87 13.72
CA ARG A 100 1.97 -9.15 13.83
C ARG A 100 1.59 -9.47 15.27
N THR A 101 2.53 -9.27 16.21
CA THR A 101 2.32 -9.54 17.63
C THR A 101 1.33 -8.56 18.25
N GLU A 102 1.52 -7.26 18.04
CA GLU A 102 0.72 -6.23 18.67
C GLU A 102 -0.70 -6.12 18.09
N LEU A 103 -0.87 -6.33 16.79
CA LEU A 103 -2.18 -6.34 16.15
C LEU A 103 -2.98 -7.61 16.53
N ALA A 104 -2.33 -8.77 16.63
CA ALA A 104 -2.98 -10.00 17.11
C ALA A 104 -3.53 -9.84 18.53
N LYS A 105 -2.78 -9.20 19.44
CA LYS A 105 -3.26 -8.88 20.80
C LYS A 105 -4.51 -7.98 20.81
N ARG A 106 -4.71 -7.19 19.76
CA ARG A 106 -5.86 -6.28 19.57
C ARG A 106 -7.03 -6.98 18.83
N GLY A 107 -6.94 -8.29 18.61
CA GLY A 107 -7.96 -9.07 17.92
C GLY A 107 -7.95 -8.88 16.41
N TRP A 108 -6.83 -8.47 15.81
CA TRP A 108 -6.69 -8.36 14.36
C TRP A 108 -6.21 -9.70 13.80
N GLU A 109 -6.84 -10.13 12.72
CA GLU A 109 -6.50 -11.38 12.04
C GLU A 109 -5.84 -11.10 10.70
N GLU A 110 -4.62 -11.57 10.49
CA GLU A 110 -3.95 -11.50 9.18
C GLU A 110 -4.73 -12.33 8.16
N LYS A 111 -4.95 -11.75 6.98
CA LYS A 111 -5.64 -12.37 5.86
C LYS A 111 -4.63 -12.71 4.76
N PRO A 112 -4.74 -13.88 4.12
CA PRO A 112 -3.80 -14.26 3.06
C PRO A 112 -3.98 -13.42 1.78
N GLU A 113 -5.16 -12.83 1.57
CA GLU A 113 -5.46 -12.03 0.39
C GLU A 113 -4.64 -10.73 0.37
N GLY A 114 -3.93 -10.48 -0.73
CA GLY A 114 -3.17 -9.24 -0.91
C GLY A 114 -1.85 -9.16 -0.11
N THR A 115 -1.44 -10.27 0.50
CA THR A 115 -0.15 -10.40 1.18
C THR A 115 1.01 -10.38 0.19
N VAL A 116 1.94 -9.46 0.41
CA VAL A 116 3.21 -9.36 -0.31
C VAL A 116 4.31 -9.28 0.74
N VAL A 117 5.27 -10.19 0.72
CA VAL A 117 6.43 -10.14 1.61
C VAL A 117 7.68 -10.23 0.75
N ALA A 118 8.36 -9.11 0.60
CA ALA A 118 9.62 -8.98 -0.12
C ALA A 118 10.73 -8.55 0.86
N ALA A 119 11.98 -8.57 0.37
CA ALA A 119 13.14 -8.21 1.20
C ALA A 119 13.15 -6.75 1.63
N ASP A 120 12.54 -5.87 0.83
CA ASP A 120 12.54 -4.41 1.00
C ASP A 120 11.15 -3.82 1.29
N HIS A 121 10.07 -4.59 1.12
CA HIS A 121 8.72 -4.12 1.42
C HIS A 121 7.80 -5.27 1.83
N VAL A 122 6.77 -4.91 2.59
CA VAL A 122 5.72 -5.83 3.02
C VAL A 122 4.37 -5.14 2.87
N GLN A 123 3.37 -5.88 2.40
CA GLN A 123 1.98 -5.49 2.48
C GLN A 123 1.19 -6.66 3.07
N LEU A 124 0.46 -6.42 4.15
CA LEU A 124 -0.44 -7.40 4.78
C LEU A 124 -1.84 -6.83 4.83
N ALA A 125 -2.84 -7.68 4.62
CA ALA A 125 -4.23 -7.39 4.91
C ALA A 125 -4.62 -7.97 6.27
N PHE A 126 -5.47 -7.26 7.00
CA PHE A 126 -6.03 -7.69 8.28
C PHE A 126 -7.54 -7.52 8.30
N ALA A 127 -8.24 -8.43 8.96
CA ALA A 127 -9.56 -8.15 9.51
C ALA A 127 -9.35 -7.58 10.92
N SER A 128 -9.84 -6.36 11.14
CA SER A 128 -9.79 -5.69 12.44
C SER A 128 -11.20 -5.55 13.02
N PRO A 129 -11.35 -5.20 14.31
CA PRO A 129 -12.67 -5.04 14.94
C PRO A 129 -13.62 -4.06 14.25
N LYS A 130 -13.10 -3.06 13.52
CA LYS A 130 -13.91 -2.04 12.82
C LYS A 130 -14.11 -2.31 11.33
N GLY A 131 -13.38 -3.27 10.76
CA GLY A 131 -13.40 -3.52 9.32
C GLY A 131 -12.03 -3.94 8.77
N PRO A 132 -11.86 -3.92 7.43
CA PRO A 132 -10.60 -4.29 6.80
C PRO A 132 -9.50 -3.27 7.14
N ALA A 133 -8.27 -3.75 7.24
CA ALA A 133 -7.11 -2.94 7.49
C ALA A 133 -5.91 -3.42 6.66
N THR A 134 -5.00 -2.51 6.37
CA THR A 134 -3.80 -2.77 5.57
C THR A 134 -2.59 -2.25 6.30
N LEU A 135 -1.57 -3.09 6.43
CA LEU A 135 -0.23 -2.69 6.87
C LEU A 135 0.70 -2.70 5.66
N LYS A 136 1.37 -1.58 5.40
CA LYS A 136 2.48 -1.49 4.45
C LYS A 136 3.74 -1.11 5.21
N LEU A 137 4.79 -1.87 4.96
CA LEU A 137 6.13 -1.59 5.46
C LEU A 137 7.06 -1.40 4.27
N GLY A 138 7.93 -0.41 4.32
CA GLY A 138 8.92 -0.15 3.28
C GLY A 138 10.28 0.14 3.89
N ARG A 139 11.32 -0.48 3.35
CA ARG A 139 12.69 -0.21 3.76
C ARG A 139 13.14 1.13 3.18
N ALA A 140 13.57 2.04 4.05
CA ALA A 140 14.09 3.35 3.67
C ALA A 140 15.44 3.58 4.34
N LYS A 141 16.54 3.30 3.62
CA LYS A 141 17.93 3.43 4.09
C LYS A 141 18.18 2.63 5.38
N ASP A 142 18.27 3.32 6.52
CA ASP A 142 18.51 2.82 7.87
C ASP A 142 17.20 2.57 8.65
N GLU A 143 16.06 3.03 8.16
CA GLU A 143 14.76 2.97 8.84
C GLU A 143 13.70 2.19 8.05
N THR A 144 12.62 1.84 8.73
CA THR A 144 11.45 1.19 8.13
C THR A 144 10.28 2.15 8.21
N ALA A 145 9.75 2.55 7.05
CA ALA A 145 8.53 3.31 6.92
C ALA A 145 7.33 2.37 7.13
N VAL A 146 6.34 2.86 7.87
CA VAL A 146 5.13 2.14 8.23
C VAL A 146 3.93 2.97 7.81
N SER A 147 3.01 2.37 7.06
CA SER A 147 1.66 2.85 6.85
C SER A 147 0.68 1.79 7.33
N LEU A 148 -0.05 2.07 8.41
CA LEU A 148 -1.11 1.20 8.93
C LEU A 148 -2.44 1.92 8.79
N VAL A 149 -3.38 1.31 8.06
CA VAL A 149 -4.68 1.92 7.76
C VAL A 149 -5.79 0.97 8.18
N GLN A 150 -6.73 1.46 8.97
CA GLN A 150 -7.96 0.76 9.34
C GLN A 150 -9.15 1.48 8.71
N ARG A 151 -9.98 0.72 7.99
CA ARG A 151 -11.26 1.19 7.45
C ARG A 151 -12.39 0.81 8.40
N ASN A 152 -13.35 1.72 8.55
CA ASN A 152 -14.53 1.52 9.37
C ASN A 152 -15.76 1.26 8.50
N THR A 153 -16.10 -0.02 8.33
CA THR A 153 -17.18 -0.44 7.44
C THR A 153 -18.54 0.07 7.90
N GLU A 154 -18.79 0.12 9.21
CA GLU A 154 -20.06 0.60 9.77
C GLU A 154 -20.23 2.12 9.54
N ALA A 155 -19.19 2.92 9.79
CA ALA A 155 -19.24 4.36 9.55
C ALA A 155 -19.43 4.68 8.06
N ALA A 156 -18.70 3.99 7.18
CA ALA A 156 -18.86 4.15 5.74
C ALA A 156 -20.27 3.72 5.26
N ALA A 157 -20.87 2.68 5.87
CA ALA A 157 -22.24 2.26 5.56
C ALA A 157 -23.24 3.36 5.95
N LYS A 158 -23.13 3.92 7.16
CA LYS A 158 -23.98 5.03 7.63
C LYS A 158 -23.86 6.28 6.74
N ALA A 159 -22.68 6.50 6.17
CA ALA A 159 -22.42 7.57 5.21
C ALA A 159 -22.96 7.31 3.80
N ASN A 160 -23.40 6.08 3.50
CA ASN A 160 -23.64 5.58 2.14
C ASN A 160 -22.39 5.66 1.24
N PHE A 161 -21.19 5.57 1.83
CA PHE A 161 -19.90 5.66 1.12
C PHE A 161 -19.27 4.29 0.84
N LEU A 162 -19.91 3.19 1.27
CA LEU A 162 -19.43 1.86 0.93
C LEU A 162 -19.52 1.61 -0.59
N PRO A 163 -18.41 1.20 -1.23
CA PRO A 163 -18.44 0.83 -2.63
C PRO A 163 -19.20 -0.48 -2.85
N ILE A 164 -19.71 -0.65 -4.06
CA ILE A 164 -20.25 -1.93 -4.52
C ILE A 164 -19.12 -2.98 -4.49
N ALA A 165 -19.45 -4.23 -4.12
CA ALA A 165 -18.50 -5.32 -4.07
C ALA A 165 -17.71 -5.45 -5.39
N GLY A 166 -16.38 -5.47 -5.29
CA GLY A 166 -15.49 -5.57 -6.46
C GLY A 166 -15.24 -4.25 -7.20
N GLN A 167 -15.88 -3.15 -6.79
CA GLN A 167 -15.70 -1.82 -7.38
C GLN A 167 -15.09 -0.85 -6.36
N ALA A 168 -14.63 0.28 -6.86
CA ALA A 168 -14.32 1.48 -6.09
C ALA A 168 -15.52 2.44 -6.16
N ARG A 169 -15.60 3.37 -5.21
CA ARG A 169 -16.60 4.45 -5.22
C ARG A 169 -15.91 5.81 -5.28
N LEU A 170 -16.28 6.62 -6.26
CA LEU A 170 -15.95 8.04 -6.28
C LEU A 170 -17.08 8.83 -5.63
N ILE A 171 -16.71 9.81 -4.83
CA ILE A 171 -17.60 10.78 -4.21
C ILE A 171 -17.13 12.17 -4.63
N PHE A 172 -18.01 12.95 -5.22
CA PHE A 172 -17.63 14.23 -5.81
C PHE A 172 -18.78 15.22 -5.75
N GLY A 173 -18.44 16.50 -5.72
CA GLY A 173 -19.39 17.60 -5.75
C GLY A 173 -18.74 18.82 -6.39
N TYR A 174 -19.56 19.80 -6.73
CA TYR A 174 -19.08 21.08 -7.24
C TYR A 174 -19.82 22.20 -6.50
N LEU A 175 -19.15 22.80 -5.52
CA LEU A 175 -19.75 23.78 -4.61
C LEU A 175 -19.85 25.18 -5.20
N ALA A 176 -19.24 25.43 -6.37
CA ALA A 176 -19.41 26.69 -7.09
C ALA A 176 -20.77 26.72 -7.82
N PRO A 177 -21.37 27.91 -8.01
CA PRO A 177 -22.75 28.05 -8.49
C PRO A 177 -22.95 27.64 -9.96
N ASP A 178 -21.87 27.60 -10.75
CA ASP A 178 -21.95 27.23 -12.16
C ASP A 178 -22.25 25.74 -12.36
N VAL A 179 -22.93 25.42 -13.46
CA VAL A 179 -23.14 24.01 -13.83
C VAL A 179 -21.81 23.41 -14.31
N ALA A 180 -21.43 22.29 -13.69
CA ALA A 180 -20.24 21.54 -14.06
C ALA A 180 -20.59 20.17 -14.64
N SER A 181 -19.61 19.51 -15.24
CA SER A 181 -19.71 18.11 -15.62
C SER A 181 -18.38 17.40 -15.41
N LEU A 182 -18.43 16.21 -14.84
CA LEU A 182 -17.29 15.31 -14.72
C LEU A 182 -17.26 14.38 -15.92
N VAL A 183 -16.15 14.39 -16.67
CA VAL A 183 -15.87 13.41 -17.70
C VAL A 183 -14.90 12.39 -17.13
N ILE A 184 -15.30 11.12 -17.05
CA ILE A 184 -14.45 10.02 -16.56
C ILE A 184 -14.97 8.71 -17.13
N ASN A 185 -14.07 7.77 -17.45
CA ASN A 185 -14.45 6.44 -17.96
C ASN A 185 -15.41 6.51 -19.17
N ASP A 186 -15.13 7.42 -20.11
CA ASP A 186 -15.95 7.71 -21.29
C ASP A 186 -17.40 8.15 -20.99
N GLN A 187 -17.71 8.50 -19.74
CA GLN A 187 -18.99 9.03 -19.29
C GLN A 187 -18.89 10.54 -19.05
N THR A 188 -19.98 11.27 -19.30
CA THR A 188 -20.14 12.67 -18.90
C THR A 188 -21.27 12.78 -17.89
N ILE A 189 -20.94 13.13 -16.66
CA ILE A 189 -21.86 13.21 -15.54
C ILE A 189 -22.10 14.68 -15.21
N LYS A 190 -23.36 15.12 -15.26
CA LYS A 190 -23.72 16.51 -14.94
C LYS A 190 -23.72 16.72 -13.42
N ILE A 191 -23.14 17.83 -12.99
CA ILE A 191 -23.10 18.25 -11.60
C ILE A 191 -23.88 19.55 -11.49
N ALA A 192 -24.97 19.53 -10.71
CA ALA A 192 -25.66 20.74 -10.33
C ALA A 192 -24.71 21.56 -9.44
N GLY A 193 -24.37 22.77 -9.88
CA GLY A 193 -23.52 23.68 -9.10
C GLY A 193 -24.22 24.19 -7.85
N GLY A 194 -23.44 24.50 -6.81
CA GLY A 194 -23.91 25.19 -5.61
C GLY A 194 -24.73 24.32 -4.64
N GLU A 195 -25.05 23.07 -4.99
CA GLU A 195 -25.70 22.14 -4.09
C GLU A 195 -24.67 21.37 -3.26
N ASN A 196 -24.85 21.36 -1.94
CA ASN A 196 -24.04 20.55 -1.02
C ASN A 196 -24.53 19.08 -0.97
N HIS A 197 -24.73 18.49 -2.14
CA HIS A 197 -25.19 17.13 -2.32
C HIS A 197 -24.13 16.35 -3.11
N PRO A 198 -23.20 15.65 -2.42
CA PRO A 198 -22.18 14.88 -3.11
C PRO A 198 -22.84 13.78 -3.96
N GLN A 199 -22.40 13.67 -5.21
CA GLN A 199 -22.75 12.58 -6.10
C GLN A 199 -21.77 11.43 -5.94
N THR A 200 -22.20 10.24 -6.37
CA THR A 200 -21.37 9.03 -6.32
C THR A 200 -21.31 8.33 -7.67
N LEU A 201 -20.18 7.71 -7.94
CA LEU A 201 -19.97 6.87 -9.12
C LEU A 201 -19.15 5.64 -8.71
N ASP A 202 -19.71 4.45 -8.87
CA ASP A 202 -18.94 3.22 -8.71
C ASP A 202 -18.18 2.89 -10.01
N LEU A 203 -16.92 2.50 -9.88
CA LEU A 203 -16.02 2.20 -10.99
C LEU A 203 -15.29 0.87 -10.73
N PRO A 204 -15.03 0.05 -11.77
CA PRO A 204 -14.09 -1.05 -11.65
C PRO A 204 -12.69 -0.58 -11.17
N PRO A 205 -11.86 -1.48 -10.62
CA PRO A 205 -10.48 -1.17 -10.30
C PRO A 205 -9.70 -0.79 -11.57
N GLY A 206 -8.91 0.28 -11.50
CA GLY A 206 -8.14 0.75 -12.64
C GLY A 206 -7.64 2.18 -12.50
N THR A 207 -6.93 2.65 -13.53
CA THR A 207 -6.48 4.03 -13.66
C THR A 207 -7.35 4.76 -14.68
N TYR A 208 -7.92 5.89 -14.26
CA TYR A 208 -8.85 6.69 -15.03
C TYR A 208 -8.32 8.11 -15.20
N SER A 209 -8.28 8.59 -16.44
CA SER A 209 -8.22 10.02 -16.72
C SER A 209 -9.59 10.64 -16.47
N TYR A 210 -9.63 11.80 -15.85
CA TYR A 210 -10.86 12.56 -15.67
C TYR A 210 -10.66 14.03 -16.01
N ALA A 211 -11.74 14.69 -16.40
CA ALA A 211 -11.76 16.11 -16.68
C ALA A 211 -12.99 16.79 -16.09
N LEU A 212 -12.80 18.01 -15.59
CA LEU A 212 -13.88 18.89 -15.18
C LEU A 212 -14.21 19.84 -16.34
N LEU A 213 -15.48 19.86 -16.72
CA LEU A 213 -16.05 20.84 -17.62
C LEU A 213 -16.89 21.83 -16.81
N VAL A 214 -16.70 23.14 -17.00
CA VAL A 214 -17.54 24.19 -16.43
C VAL A 214 -18.13 24.98 -17.58
N SER A 215 -19.46 25.08 -17.64
CA SER A 215 -20.16 25.72 -18.77
C SER A 215 -19.71 25.20 -20.15
N GLY A 216 -19.34 23.91 -20.22
CA GLY A 216 -18.86 23.24 -21.43
C GLY A 216 -17.36 23.37 -21.72
N TYR A 217 -16.63 24.21 -20.99
CA TYR A 217 -15.19 24.39 -21.17
C TYR A 217 -14.40 23.52 -20.21
N ARG A 218 -13.36 22.85 -20.71
CA ARG A 218 -12.47 22.03 -19.89
C ARG A 218 -11.58 22.92 -19.03
N VAL A 219 -11.70 22.81 -17.71
CA VAL A 219 -10.96 23.62 -16.74
C VAL A 219 -9.91 22.82 -15.96
N ARG A 220 -10.09 21.49 -15.85
CA ARG A 220 -9.13 20.60 -15.19
C ARG A 220 -9.06 19.26 -15.89
N THR A 221 -7.88 18.66 -15.90
CA THR A 221 -7.64 17.25 -16.28
C THR A 221 -6.65 16.65 -15.30
N ASP A 222 -6.92 15.43 -14.86
CA ASP A 222 -6.05 14.72 -13.93
C ASP A 222 -6.29 13.20 -14.08
N THR A 223 -5.61 12.41 -13.26
CA THR A 223 -5.76 10.95 -13.22
C THR A 223 -6.02 10.47 -11.80
N ILE A 224 -6.77 9.38 -11.68
CA ILE A 224 -6.97 8.67 -10.42
C ILE A 224 -6.80 7.18 -10.64
N THR A 225 -6.12 6.51 -9.71
CA THR A 225 -6.07 5.04 -9.66
C THR A 225 -6.88 4.58 -8.47
N VAL A 226 -7.83 3.67 -8.71
CA VAL A 226 -8.73 3.15 -7.68
C VAL A 226 -8.65 1.63 -7.62
N ALA A 227 -8.75 1.07 -6.42
CA ALA A 227 -8.83 -0.38 -6.21
C ALA A 227 -10.21 -0.80 -5.69
N ALA A 228 -10.51 -2.10 -5.78
CA ALA A 228 -11.75 -2.66 -5.28
C ALA A 228 -11.89 -2.43 -3.76
N GLY A 229 -13.08 -2.08 -3.31
CA GLY A 229 -13.37 -1.86 -1.90
C GLY A 229 -12.86 -0.52 -1.36
N GLU A 230 -12.45 0.41 -2.24
CA GLU A 230 -12.03 1.76 -1.86
C GLU A 230 -13.11 2.80 -2.13
N ALA A 231 -13.14 3.87 -1.33
CA ALA A 231 -13.87 5.09 -1.66
C ALA A 231 -12.94 6.30 -1.67
N TRP A 232 -13.13 7.15 -2.68
CA TRP A 232 -12.29 8.29 -2.97
C TRP A 232 -13.12 9.57 -3.09
N SER A 233 -12.63 10.65 -2.48
CA SER A 233 -13.18 11.98 -2.63
C SER A 233 -12.45 12.72 -3.75
N LEU A 234 -13.22 13.25 -4.71
CA LEU A 234 -12.73 14.20 -5.71
C LEU A 234 -13.22 15.60 -5.35
N THR A 235 -12.30 16.44 -4.89
CA THR A 235 -12.53 17.88 -4.81
C THR A 235 -12.33 18.48 -6.21
N LEU A 236 -13.42 18.92 -6.82
CA LEU A 236 -13.42 19.45 -8.19
C LEU A 236 -13.20 20.97 -8.22
N ASP A 237 -13.50 21.66 -7.13
CA ASP A 237 -13.15 23.05 -6.89
C ASP A 237 -11.70 23.18 -6.37
N GLY A 238 -10.81 23.66 -7.24
CA GLY A 238 -9.39 23.90 -6.94
C GLY A 238 -8.47 22.71 -7.26
N ASP A 239 -7.24 22.78 -6.74
CA ASP A 239 -6.13 21.91 -7.12
C ASP A 239 -5.87 20.76 -6.14
N LYS A 240 -6.81 20.48 -5.24
CA LYS A 240 -6.68 19.34 -4.33
C LYS A 240 -6.65 18.03 -5.12
N LYS A 241 -5.68 17.19 -4.78
CA LYS A 241 -5.58 15.82 -5.31
C LYS A 241 -6.73 14.97 -4.76
N PRO A 242 -7.10 13.88 -5.48
CA PRO A 242 -8.01 12.88 -4.94
C PRO A 242 -7.54 12.37 -3.58
N ASP A 243 -8.48 12.18 -2.66
CA ASP A 243 -8.19 11.67 -1.32
C ASP A 243 -8.91 10.34 -1.08
N GLN A 244 -8.21 9.37 -0.51
CA GLN A 244 -8.80 8.08 -0.16
C GLN A 244 -9.49 8.18 1.19
N ILE A 245 -10.81 8.13 1.18
CA ILE A 245 -11.62 8.31 2.38
C ILE A 245 -12.10 7.00 3.00
N TYR A 246 -12.07 5.92 2.21
CA TYR A 246 -12.26 4.53 2.64
C TYR A 246 -11.20 3.68 1.97
#